data_AF-A3IUS6-F1
#
_entry.id   AF-A3IUS6-F1
#
_cell.length_a   1.000
_cell.length_b   1.000
_cell.length_c   1.000
_cell.angle_alpha   90.00
_cell.angle_beta   90.00
_cell.angle_gamma   90.00
#
_symmetry.space_group_name_H-M   'P 1'
#
loop_
_entity.id
_entity.type
_entity.pdbx_description
1 polymer ?
#
loop_
_entity_poly.entity_id
_entity_poly.type
_entity_poly.pdbx_seq_one_letter_code
_entity_poly.pdbx_strand_id
1 'polypeptide(L)'
;MDKESFFSSRPPCPYCGSHQILKNGSTHHKKPKFLCKEYGKFYTDLWESYCGVIPQERHYPSTKKSGETTRIEQGNASRFPRQAQVLFERLNNTLRHRCSRLVRKNLAFSKNFFNHEGAILYFIHHYNEEILST
;
A
#
# COMPACT_ATOMS: atom_id res chain seq x y z
N MET A 1 -1.97 -27.25 -18.29
CA MET A 1 -2.94 -26.13 -18.30
C MET A 1 -2.21 -24.94 -17.73
N ASP A 2 -1.67 -24.13 -18.63
CA ASP A 2 -0.42 -23.44 -18.38
C ASP A 2 -0.73 -22.01 -17.92
N LYS A 3 -0.18 -21.64 -16.75
CA LYS A 3 -0.46 -20.38 -16.05
C LYS A 3 -0.27 -19.13 -16.92
N GLU A 4 0.51 -19.24 -18.00
CA GLU A 4 0.80 -18.19 -18.96
C GLU A 4 -0.41 -17.78 -19.81
N SER A 5 -1.29 -18.73 -20.17
CA SER A 5 -2.47 -18.46 -21.02
C SER A 5 -3.57 -17.63 -20.33
N PHE A 6 -3.47 -17.45 -19.00
CA PHE A 6 -4.44 -16.67 -18.21
C PHE A 6 -4.04 -15.20 -18.03
N PHE A 7 -2.78 -14.84 -18.29
CA PHE A 7 -2.29 -13.45 -18.20
C PHE A 7 -2.56 -12.64 -19.47
N SER A 8 -2.66 -13.30 -20.63
CA SER A 8 -2.85 -12.67 -21.94
C SER A 8 -4.26 -12.12 -22.21
N SER A 9 -5.26 -12.45 -21.38
CA SER A 9 -6.64 -11.94 -21.52
C SER A 9 -6.95 -10.70 -20.67
N ARG A 10 -5.99 -10.20 -19.87
CA ARG A 10 -6.18 -9.04 -18.99
C ARG A 10 -5.59 -7.79 -19.65
N PRO A 11 -6.33 -6.66 -19.67
CA PRO A 11 -5.80 -5.43 -20.23
C PRO A 11 -4.55 -4.99 -19.45
N PRO A 12 -3.50 -4.47 -20.13
CA PRO A 12 -2.29 -3.97 -19.47
C PRO A 12 -2.62 -2.86 -18.47
N CYS A 13 -1.69 -2.62 -17.55
CA CYS A 13 -1.86 -1.59 -16.54
C CYS A 13 -1.97 -0.24 -17.24
N PRO A 14 -3.04 0.56 -17.03
CA PRO A 14 -3.21 1.83 -17.71
C PRO A 14 -2.22 2.91 -17.25
N TYR A 15 -1.39 2.64 -16.24
CA TYR A 15 -0.42 3.58 -15.68
C TYR A 15 1.02 3.30 -16.10
N CYS A 16 1.40 2.02 -16.21
CA CYS A 16 2.77 1.62 -16.54
C CYS A 16 2.87 0.70 -17.77
N GLY A 17 1.76 0.31 -18.39
CA GLY A 17 1.74 -0.62 -19.52
C GLY A 17 2.02 -2.08 -19.16
N SER A 18 2.34 -2.39 -17.90
CA SER A 18 2.70 -3.74 -17.46
C SER A 18 1.59 -4.77 -17.67
N HIS A 19 1.97 -5.97 -18.11
CA HIS A 19 1.09 -7.15 -18.16
C HIS A 19 1.11 -7.96 -16.85
N GLN A 20 1.90 -7.57 -15.86
CA GLN A 20 1.97 -8.25 -14.55
C GLN A 20 0.78 -7.89 -13.65
N ILE A 21 -0.43 -8.27 -14.06
CA ILE A 21 -1.67 -7.94 -13.35
C ILE A 21 -2.27 -9.17 -12.66
N LEU A 22 -2.32 -9.09 -11.33
CA LEU A 22 -2.93 -10.07 -10.45
C LEU A 22 -4.40 -9.72 -10.17
N LYS A 23 -5.24 -10.74 -9.94
CA LYS A 23 -6.61 -10.53 -9.45
C LYS A 23 -6.53 -10.40 -7.93
N ASN A 24 -7.06 -9.33 -7.37
CA ASN A 24 -7.01 -9.00 -5.95
C ASN A 24 -8.41 -9.02 -5.31
N GLY A 25 -9.07 -10.17 -5.38
CA GLY A 25 -10.44 -10.36 -4.90
C GLY A 25 -11.51 -9.73 -5.81
N SER A 26 -12.67 -9.46 -5.22
CA SER A 26 -13.83 -8.87 -5.89
C SER A 26 -14.46 -7.77 -5.02
N THR A 27 -15.22 -6.87 -5.64
CA THR A 27 -16.08 -5.92 -4.91
C THR A 27 -17.31 -6.63 -4.36
N HIS A 28 -18.06 -5.95 -3.48
CA HIS A 28 -19.38 -6.42 -3.02
C HIS A 28 -20.31 -6.77 -4.19
N HIS A 29 -20.24 -6.01 -5.30
CA HIS A 29 -20.96 -6.29 -6.54
C HIS A 29 -20.31 -7.37 -7.43
N LYS A 30 -19.44 -8.21 -6.86
CA LYS A 30 -18.73 -9.32 -7.54
C LYS A 30 -17.85 -8.90 -8.73
N LYS A 31 -17.60 -7.60 -8.94
CA LYS A 31 -16.66 -7.14 -9.97
C LYS A 31 -15.23 -7.48 -9.55
N PRO A 32 -14.42 -8.11 -10.43
CA PRO A 32 -13.05 -8.47 -10.08
C PRO A 32 -12.21 -7.20 -9.85
N LYS A 33 -11.37 -7.25 -8.84
CA LYS A 33 -10.34 -6.24 -8.60
C LYS A 33 -9.02 -6.75 -9.15
N PHE A 34 -8.18 -5.84 -9.64
CA PHE A 34 -6.88 -6.14 -10.19
C PHE A 34 -5.79 -5.30 -9.52
N LEU A 35 -4.59 -5.86 -9.41
CA LEU A 35 -3.41 -5.23 -8.83
C LEU A 35 -2.24 -5.41 -9.80
N CYS A 36 -1.55 -4.31 -10.14
CA CYS A 36 -0.30 -4.36 -10.88
C CYS A 36 0.85 -4.63 -9.90
N LYS A 37 1.74 -5.57 -10.23
CA LYS A 37 2.94 -5.84 -9.42
C LYS A 37 3.99 -4.74 -9.51
N GLU A 38 4.09 -4.10 -10.67
CA GLU A 38 5.15 -3.13 -10.97
C GLU A 38 4.76 -1.69 -10.61
N TYR A 39 3.46 -1.38 -10.57
CA TYR A 39 2.96 -0.05 -10.27
C TYR A 39 1.96 -0.06 -9.11
N GLY A 40 2.41 0.46 -7.97
CA GLY A 40 1.60 0.64 -6.77
C GLY A 40 1.07 2.07 -6.63
N LYS A 41 -0.18 2.19 -6.17
CA LYS A 41 -0.76 3.47 -5.75
C LYS A 41 -0.80 3.56 -4.23
N PHE A 42 -0.37 4.69 -3.68
CA PHE A 42 -0.35 4.93 -2.25
C PHE A 42 -1.38 5.99 -1.90
N TYR A 43 -2.37 5.59 -1.12
CA TYR A 43 -3.33 6.52 -0.55
C TYR A 43 -2.87 6.82 0.86
N THR A 44 -2.80 8.08 1.24
CA THR A 44 -2.38 8.48 2.58
C THR A 44 -3.32 9.55 3.11
N ASP A 45 -3.22 9.86 4.39
CA ASP A 45 -3.78 11.12 4.88
C ASP A 45 -2.96 12.31 4.33
N LEU A 46 -3.44 13.53 4.57
CA LEU A 46 -2.80 14.78 4.14
C LEU A 46 -1.52 15.12 4.94
N TRP A 47 -0.82 14.12 5.49
CA TRP A 47 0.41 14.40 6.22
C TRP A 47 1.56 14.74 5.26
N GLU A 48 2.11 15.94 5.44
CA GLU A 48 3.12 16.55 4.57
C GLU A 48 4.36 15.68 4.35
N SER A 49 4.75 14.89 5.34
CA SER A 49 5.92 14.01 5.22
C SER A 49 5.80 12.99 4.08
N TYR A 50 4.59 12.62 3.65
CA TYR A 50 4.42 11.67 2.56
C TYR A 50 4.75 12.26 1.19
N CYS A 51 4.58 13.56 1.00
CA CYS A 51 4.89 14.23 -0.26
C CYS A 51 6.38 14.11 -0.64
N GLY A 52 7.27 14.05 0.35
CA GLY A 52 8.71 13.91 0.13
C GLY A 52 9.21 12.47 0.00
N VAL A 53 8.38 11.47 0.30
CA VAL A 53 8.78 10.05 0.34
C VAL A 53 8.12 9.25 -0.78
N ILE A 54 6.87 9.58 -1.13
CA ILE A 54 6.09 8.87 -2.13
C ILE A 54 6.12 9.68 -3.44
N PRO A 55 6.46 9.07 -4.59
CA PRO A 55 6.43 9.77 -5.86
C PRO A 55 5.05 10.37 -6.15
N GLN A 56 5.02 11.61 -6.62
CA GLN A 56 3.79 12.39 -6.80
C GLN A 56 2.78 11.69 -7.73
N GLU A 57 3.26 11.00 -8.76
CA GLU A 57 2.45 10.21 -9.71
C GLU A 57 1.74 9.01 -9.05
N ARG A 58 2.27 8.55 -7.91
CA ARG A 58 1.80 7.39 -7.14
C ARG A 58 1.10 7.79 -5.84
N HIS A 59 1.17 9.06 -5.45
CA HIS A 59 0.64 9.57 -4.18
C HIS A 59 -0.76 10.16 -4.34
N TYR A 60 -1.71 9.62 -3.59
CA TYR A 60 -3.11 10.04 -3.61
C TYR A 60 -3.58 10.41 -2.19
N PRO A 61 -3.29 11.63 -1.71
CA PRO A 61 -3.71 12.05 -0.38
C PRO A 61 -5.23 12.19 -0.30
N SER A 62 -5.83 11.70 0.79
CA SER A 62 -7.29 11.67 0.97
C SER A 62 -7.69 11.95 2.41
N THR A 63 -8.74 12.74 2.61
CA THR A 63 -9.29 13.02 3.95
C THR A 63 -10.33 11.98 4.33
N LYS A 64 -10.29 11.52 5.60
CA LYS A 64 -11.28 10.57 6.16
C LYS A 64 -12.73 11.11 6.14
N LYS A 65 -12.95 12.39 5.86
CA LYS A 65 -14.28 13.06 5.83
C LYS A 65 -14.89 13.16 4.42
N SER A 66 -14.78 12.13 3.60
CA SER A 66 -15.81 11.87 2.58
C SER A 66 -16.63 10.67 3.02
N GLY A 67 -17.71 10.96 3.75
CA GLY A 67 -18.83 10.03 3.94
C GLY A 67 -19.57 9.69 2.63
N GLU A 68 -18.92 9.81 1.47
CA GLU A 68 -19.38 9.27 0.20
C GLU A 68 -18.88 7.82 0.06
N THR A 69 -19.18 7.02 1.08
CA THR A 69 -18.98 5.58 1.05
C THR A 69 -19.99 4.84 0.17
N THR A 70 -20.88 5.56 -0.53
CA THR A 70 -21.93 5.01 -1.37
C THR A 70 -22.17 5.92 -2.58
N ARG A 71 -22.00 5.38 -3.79
CA ARG A 71 -22.45 5.94 -5.07
C ARG A 71 -21.73 7.19 -5.61
N ILE A 72 -20.71 6.97 -6.45
CA ILE A 72 -20.50 7.78 -7.66
C ILE A 72 -20.41 6.78 -8.81
N GLU A 73 -21.53 6.69 -9.52
CA GLU A 73 -21.68 6.02 -10.78
C GLU A 73 -21.03 6.85 -11.89
N GLN A 74 -20.61 6.13 -12.94
CA GLN A 74 -20.31 6.62 -14.29
C GLN A 74 -18.95 7.31 -14.52
N GLY A 75 -18.26 6.82 -15.56
CA GLY A 75 -17.12 7.48 -16.18
C GLY A 75 -15.76 6.88 -15.84
N ASN A 76 -15.38 5.85 -16.62
CA ASN A 76 -14.01 5.56 -17.04
C ASN A 76 -12.97 5.15 -15.98
N ALA A 77 -12.52 3.89 -16.11
CA ALA A 77 -11.26 3.32 -15.65
C ALA A 77 -10.74 3.68 -14.24
N SER A 78 -10.54 2.63 -13.41
CA SER A 78 -9.52 2.56 -12.35
C SER A 78 -9.75 3.27 -11.00
N ARG A 79 -10.95 3.17 -10.41
CA ARG A 79 -11.18 3.55 -9.00
C ARG A 79 -10.75 2.43 -8.06
N PHE A 80 -9.47 2.45 -7.66
CA PHE A 80 -8.86 1.52 -6.72
C PHE A 80 -9.45 1.64 -5.29
N PRO A 81 -9.50 0.54 -4.52
CA PRO A 81 -10.21 0.48 -3.25
C PRO A 81 -9.47 1.21 -2.12
N ARG A 82 -10.23 1.66 -1.12
CA ARG A 82 -9.82 2.19 0.21
C ARG A 82 -8.77 1.34 0.98
N GLN A 83 -8.31 0.23 0.42
CA GLN A 83 -7.46 -0.76 1.07
C GLN A 83 -6.01 -0.26 1.22
N ALA A 84 -5.48 0.52 0.25
CA ALA A 84 -4.10 0.98 0.30
C ALA A 84 -3.82 2.05 1.38
N GLN A 85 -4.78 2.93 1.69
CA GLN A 85 -4.66 3.86 2.83
C GLN A 85 -4.58 3.13 4.16
N VAL A 86 -5.50 2.18 4.33
CA VAL A 86 -5.57 1.33 5.52
C VAL A 86 -4.28 0.51 5.68
N LEU A 87 -3.64 0.08 4.58
CA LEU A 87 -2.38 -0.65 4.64
C LEU A 87 -1.22 0.20 5.15
N PHE A 88 -1.09 1.45 4.68
CA PHE A 88 0.00 2.32 5.13
C PHE A 88 -0.16 2.76 6.60
N GLU A 89 -1.37 3.14 7.01
CA GLU A 89 -1.67 3.47 8.40
C GLU A 89 -1.46 2.27 9.34
N ARG A 90 -1.89 1.06 8.92
CA ARG A 90 -1.66 -0.17 9.68
C ARG A 90 -0.19 -0.51 9.80
N LEU A 91 0.58 -0.39 8.71
CA LEU A 91 2.02 -0.64 8.73
C LEU A 91 2.73 0.29 9.72
N ASN A 92 2.42 1.59 9.66
CA ASN A 92 2.97 2.56 10.60
C ASN A 92 2.61 2.25 12.04
N ASN A 93 1.38 1.81 12.28
CA ASN A 93 0.96 1.41 13.62
C ASN A 93 1.75 0.18 14.10
N THR A 94 1.85 -0.86 13.27
CA THR A 94 2.65 -2.06 13.56
C THR A 94 4.10 -1.71 13.86
N LEU A 95 4.71 -0.86 13.04
CA LEU A 95 6.08 -0.38 13.24
C LEU A 95 6.25 0.32 14.59
N ARG A 96 5.33 1.23 14.97
CA ARG A 96 5.38 1.91 16.27
C ARG A 96 5.18 0.94 17.44
N HIS A 97 4.29 -0.03 17.32
CA HIS A 97 4.03 -0.98 18.40
C HIS A 97 5.16 -2.00 18.57
N ARG A 98 5.79 -2.44 17.48
CA ARG A 98 6.82 -3.50 17.51
C ARG A 98 8.25 -2.96 17.57
N CYS A 99 8.49 -1.74 17.12
CA CYS A 99 9.79 -1.08 17.18
C CYS A 99 9.74 0.09 18.16
N SER A 100 10.08 -0.17 19.43
CA SER A 100 10.08 0.86 20.48
C SER A 100 10.93 2.08 20.12
N ARG A 101 12.02 1.90 19.35
CA ARG A 101 12.87 3.00 18.88
C ARG A 101 12.12 4.08 18.08
N LEU A 102 10.98 3.75 17.45
CA LEU A 102 10.17 4.67 16.64
C LEU A 102 9.08 5.42 17.43
N VAL A 103 8.91 5.09 18.71
CA VAL A 103 7.95 5.77 19.59
C VAL A 103 8.59 7.03 20.18
N ARG A 104 7.93 8.19 20.01
CA ARG A 104 8.43 9.46 20.55
C ARG A 104 8.39 9.43 22.09
N LYS A 105 9.39 10.06 22.73
CA LYS A 105 9.48 10.24 24.19
C LYS A 105 9.65 8.96 25.01
N ASN A 106 10.44 8.00 24.52
CA ASN A 106 10.88 6.87 25.35
C ASN A 106 12.40 6.86 25.53
N LEU A 107 12.85 6.11 26.54
CA LEU A 107 14.27 5.96 26.87
C LEU A 107 15.07 5.24 25.77
N ALA A 108 14.39 4.45 24.92
CA ALA A 108 14.99 3.68 23.83
C ALA A 108 15.17 4.50 22.53
N PHE A 109 14.77 5.79 22.51
CA PHE A 109 14.87 6.63 21.34
C PHE A 109 16.33 7.00 21.04
N SER A 110 16.86 6.49 19.92
CA SER A 110 18.19 6.83 19.44
C SER A 110 18.18 8.22 18.77
N LYS A 111 19.22 9.02 18.97
CA LYS A 111 19.43 10.25 18.16
C LYS A 111 20.20 9.98 16.86
N ASN A 112 20.81 8.80 16.74
CA ASN A 112 21.54 8.38 15.55
C ASN A 112 20.57 7.79 14.51
N PHE A 113 20.57 8.38 13.30
CA PHE A 113 19.74 7.98 12.17
C PHE A 113 20.03 6.55 11.68
N PHE A 114 21.30 6.15 11.60
CA PHE A 114 21.71 4.81 11.16
C PHE A 114 21.10 3.71 12.02
N ASN A 115 20.96 3.96 13.32
CA ASN A 115 20.33 3.00 14.24
C ASN A 115 18.83 2.86 13.98
N HIS A 116 18.15 3.93 13.57
CA HIS A 116 16.73 3.87 13.22
C HIS A 116 16.54 3.15 11.89
N GLU A 117 17.36 3.47 10.90
CA GLU A 117 17.37 2.78 9.62
C GLU A 117 17.60 1.28 9.80
N GLY A 118 18.65 0.89 10.53
CA GLY A 118 18.94 -0.51 10.84
C GLY A 118 17.80 -1.20 11.58
N ALA A 119 17.17 -0.52 12.56
CA ALA A 119 16.03 -1.09 13.28
C ALA A 119 14.79 -1.28 12.40
N ILE A 120 14.52 -0.35 11.47
CA ILE A 120 13.43 -0.47 10.50
C ILE A 120 13.70 -1.61 9.53
N LEU A 121 14.91 -1.68 8.96
CA LEU A 121 15.31 -2.74 8.04
C LEU A 121 15.22 -4.12 8.70
N TYR A 122 15.78 -4.26 9.90
CA TYR A 122 15.70 -5.49 10.67
C TYR A 122 14.25 -5.90 10.93
N PHE A 123 13.40 -4.95 11.33
CA PHE A 123 11.97 -5.21 11.52
C PHE A 123 11.32 -5.71 10.23
N ILE A 124 11.58 -5.07 9.09
CA ILE A 124 10.98 -5.45 7.79
C ILE A 124 11.39 -6.88 7.40
N HIS A 125 12.68 -7.21 7.53
CA HIS A 125 13.17 -8.55 7.22
C HIS A 125 12.49 -9.61 8.09
N HIS A 126 12.55 -9.43 9.42
CA HIS A 126 11.92 -10.34 10.37
C HIS A 126 10.41 -10.47 10.14
N TYR A 127 9.71 -9.35 9.90
CA TYR A 127 8.27 -9.36 9.66
C TYR A 127 7.89 -10.09 8.37
N ASN A 128 8.69 -9.91 7.32
CA ASN A 128 8.49 -10.62 6.06
C ASN A 128 8.75 -12.12 6.21
N GLU A 129 9.77 -12.52 6.98
CA GLU A 129 10.02 -13.92 7.30
C GLU A 129 8.85 -14.54 8.08
N GLU A 130 8.32 -13.86 9.11
CA GLU A 130 7.12 -14.30 9.85
C GLU A 130 5.93 -14.54 8.90
N ILE A 131 5.64 -13.58 8.02
CA ILE A 131 4.53 -13.69 7.05
C ILE A 131 4.73 -14.83 6.07
N LEU A 132 5.94 -15.03 5.55
CA LEU A 132 6.23 -16.09 4.59
C LEU A 132 6.28 -17.48 5.23
N SER A 133 6.54 -17.55 6.54
CA SER A 133 6.56 -18.79 7.31
C SER A 133 5.17 -19.29 7.75
N THR A 134 4.12 -18.48 7.55
CA THR A 134 2.72 -18.78 7.91
C THR A 134 1.90 -19.18 6.68
#